data_AF-A0A7E6FK67-F1
#
_entry.id   AF-A0A7E6FK67-F1
#
_cell.length_a   1.000
_cell.length_b   1.000
_cell.length_c   1.000
_cell.angle_alpha   90.00
_cell.angle_beta   90.00
_cell.angle_gamma   90.00
#
_symmetry.space_group_name_H-M   'P 1'
#
loop_
_entity.id
_entity.type
_entity.pdbx_description
1 polymer ?
#
loop_
_entity_poly.entity_id
_entity_poly.type
_entity_poly.pdbx_seq_one_letter_code
_entity_poly.pdbx_strand_id
1 'polypeptide(L)'
;MNILVYVGAAIVPITIPVIFEAMDNPTDNLNCGAAARSLLVMAPQPPSNRNYRHFEKMVNEYNEKAPFNFPDPFAAGKKVPLFAAHLYDAVYLYAECIHNMLLENLNIRNGTDVINRIRNKRFQSIQGFQCLIDNNGDALGNYSLLAWKEDYSPNREANFSMDPVGSFIIDPRKSLPDFKLNEGSVIAWMNGAPPKDEPDCGFYNEKCIKPEDDTAVIILSVFGGVSVLTIVIFIILYKKWRYEQAIAGLLWKICSSELHIDSDKPECKSESKYSLSSRLSLDSRTTMTQVYARTGNYKGQIVALKMYEKKNFVVTHKMKREMKMMRDIRHGNVNAFIGACVDPPHFIIVTEYCSKGSLQDVLENEDMKLDDMFIASLVKDLIQF
;
A
#
# COMPACT_ATOMS: atom_id res chain seq x y z
N MET A 1 13.27 7.77 27.99
CA MET A 1 13.54 6.69 28.96
C MET A 1 12.19 6.06 29.28
N ASN A 2 11.84 5.00 28.56
CA ASN A 2 10.51 4.38 28.66
C ASN A 2 10.51 3.48 29.90
N ILE A 3 9.93 3.97 30.99
CA ILE A 3 9.72 3.17 32.20
C ILE A 3 8.49 2.29 31.92
N LEU A 4 8.74 1.03 31.60
CA LEU A 4 7.73 -0.02 31.61
C LEU A 4 7.29 -0.22 33.07
N VAL A 5 6.14 0.35 33.44
CA VAL A 5 5.50 0.07 34.73
C VAL A 5 4.76 -1.25 34.58
N TYR A 6 5.39 -2.34 35.04
CA TYR A 6 4.70 -3.62 35.19
C TYR A 6 3.77 -3.53 36.40
N VAL A 7 2.47 -3.31 36.18
CA VAL A 7 1.45 -3.58 37.19
C VAL A 7 1.15 -5.07 37.18
N GLY A 8 2.02 -5.84 37.83
CA GLY A 8 1.80 -7.26 38.08
C GLY A 8 0.91 -7.43 39.30
N ALA A 9 -0.36 -7.83 39.12
CA ALA A 9 -1.18 -8.31 40.22
C ALA A 9 -0.78 -9.76 40.55
N ALA A 10 0.13 -9.94 41.51
CA ALA A 10 0.45 -11.26 42.03
C ALA A 10 -0.41 -11.54 43.27
N ILE A 11 -1.33 -12.51 43.18
CA ILE A 11 -1.97 -13.10 44.36
C ILE A 11 -0.95 -14.09 44.94
N VAL A 12 -0.08 -13.60 45.82
CA VAL A 12 0.92 -14.43 46.48
C VAL A 12 0.26 -15.05 47.72
N PRO A 13 0.20 -16.38 47.86
CA PRO A 13 -0.15 -17.00 49.13
C PRO A 13 0.96 -16.66 50.15
N ILE A 14 0.67 -15.74 51.08
CA ILE A 14 1.62 -15.36 52.14
C ILE A 14 1.65 -16.45 53.22
N THR A 15 2.12 -17.64 52.86
CA THR A 15 2.64 -18.63 53.82
C THR A 15 4.12 -18.42 54.09
N ILE A 16 4.83 -17.77 53.16
CA ILE A 16 6.21 -17.32 53.31
C ILE A 16 6.13 -15.85 53.72
N PRO A 17 6.75 -15.40 54.83
CA PRO A 17 6.94 -13.96 55.00
C PRO A 17 7.65 -13.49 53.72
N VAL A 18 7.12 -12.51 53.00
CA VAL A 18 7.83 -11.91 51.87
C VAL A 18 9.00 -11.13 52.47
N ILE A 19 9.99 -11.87 52.95
CA ILE A 19 11.34 -11.43 53.17
C ILE A 19 11.87 -11.42 51.75
N PHE A 20 12.00 -10.23 51.17
CA PHE A 20 13.02 -10.08 50.15
C PHE A 20 14.31 -10.47 50.87
N GLU A 21 14.79 -11.70 50.65
CA GLU A 21 16.14 -12.06 51.04
C GLU A 21 17.03 -10.98 50.44
N ALA A 22 17.75 -10.26 51.29
CA ALA A 22 18.70 -9.26 50.87
C ALA A 22 19.62 -9.96 49.86
N MET A 23 19.59 -9.52 48.62
CA MET A 23 20.51 -10.04 47.61
C MET A 23 21.92 -9.70 48.08
N ASP A 24 22.87 -10.59 47.85
CA ASP A 24 24.26 -10.51 48.34
C ASP A 24 25.01 -9.20 47.99
N ASN A 25 24.42 -8.35 47.14
CA ASN A 25 25.01 -7.12 46.63
C ASN A 25 24.19 -5.87 47.05
N PRO A 26 24.79 -4.91 47.79
CA PRO A 26 24.06 -3.76 48.34
C PRO A 26 23.48 -2.79 47.28
N THR A 27 24.07 -2.75 46.07
CA THR A 27 23.54 -1.97 44.94
C THR A 27 22.25 -2.56 44.37
N ASP A 28 22.13 -3.90 44.40
CA ASP A 28 20.95 -4.60 43.90
C ASP A 28 19.80 -4.47 44.91
N ASN A 29 20.09 -4.42 46.21
CA ASN A 29 19.10 -4.13 47.25
C ASN A 29 18.52 -2.70 47.13
N LEU A 30 19.32 -1.71 46.75
CA LEU A 30 18.85 -0.34 46.51
C LEU A 30 17.92 -0.26 45.29
N ASN A 31 18.25 -0.99 44.22
CA ASN A 31 17.42 -1.07 43.00
C ASN A 31 16.13 -1.85 43.24
N CYS A 32 16.16 -2.95 44.00
CA CYS A 32 14.98 -3.72 44.38
C CYS A 32 14.04 -2.91 45.29
N GLY A 33 14.58 -2.17 46.27
CA GLY A 33 13.77 -1.28 47.12
C GLY A 33 13.07 -0.18 46.32
N ALA A 34 13.75 0.41 45.34
CA ALA A 34 13.15 1.40 44.44
C ALA A 34 12.10 0.79 43.50
N ALA A 35 12.35 -0.41 42.96
CA ALA A 35 11.39 -1.12 42.11
C ALA A 35 10.13 -1.55 42.89
N ALA A 36 10.29 -1.99 44.14
CA ALA A 36 9.20 -2.38 45.03
C ALA A 36 8.23 -1.24 45.35
N ARG A 37 8.62 0.04 45.20
CA ARG A 37 7.72 1.19 45.36
C ARG A 37 6.53 1.18 44.39
N SER A 38 6.69 0.56 43.23
CA SER A 38 5.61 0.44 42.24
C SER A 38 4.78 -0.84 42.43
N LEU A 39 5.16 -1.72 43.37
CA LEU A 39 4.47 -2.97 43.64
C LEU A 39 3.34 -2.75 44.66
N LEU A 40 2.15 -3.21 44.31
CA LEU A 40 1.01 -3.30 45.21
C LEU A 40 0.64 -4.78 45.36
N VAL A 41 0.51 -5.25 46.59
CA VAL A 41 0.20 -6.66 46.88
C VAL A 41 -1.18 -6.74 47.51
N MET A 42 -2.08 -7.49 46.87
CA MET A 42 -3.37 -7.82 47.47
C MET A 42 -3.22 -9.10 48.29
N ALA A 43 -3.50 -9.02 49.58
CA ALA A 43 -3.36 -10.13 50.51
C ALA A 43 -4.61 -10.27 51.41
N PRO A 44 -4.90 -11.46 51.94
CA PRO A 44 -5.93 -11.59 52.98
C PRO A 44 -5.64 -10.63 54.13
N GLN A 45 -6.69 -10.02 54.67
CA GLN A 45 -6.55 -9.07 55.76
C GLN A 45 -5.87 -9.74 56.97
N PRO A 46 -4.83 -9.11 57.55
CA PRO A 46 -4.18 -9.65 58.74
C PRO A 46 -5.18 -9.74 59.91
N PRO A 47 -5.02 -10.73 60.81
CA PRO A 47 -5.90 -10.87 61.96
C PRO A 47 -5.96 -9.58 62.79
N SER A 48 -7.17 -9.05 62.99
CA SER A 48 -7.42 -7.88 63.82
C SER A 48 -7.68 -8.25 65.29
N ASN A 49 -8.00 -9.52 65.56
CA ASN A 49 -8.27 -10.01 66.90
C ASN A 49 -6.99 -10.00 67.76
N ARG A 50 -7.02 -9.26 68.88
CA ARG A 50 -5.91 -9.22 69.85
C ARG A 50 -5.56 -10.59 70.43
N ASN A 51 -6.55 -11.48 70.51
CA ASN A 51 -6.39 -12.83 71.05
C ASN A 51 -6.03 -13.86 69.96
N TYR A 52 -5.79 -13.45 68.71
CA TYR A 52 -5.41 -14.40 67.65
C TYR A 52 -4.13 -15.17 67.98
N ARG A 53 -3.15 -14.52 68.66
CA ARG A 53 -1.95 -15.21 69.14
C ARG A 53 -2.25 -16.34 70.13
N HIS A 54 -3.34 -16.24 70.89
CA HIS A 54 -3.77 -17.32 71.78
C HIS A 54 -4.28 -18.52 70.98
N PHE A 55 -5.07 -18.27 69.93
CA PHE A 55 -5.47 -19.31 68.98
C PHE A 55 -4.25 -19.98 68.34
N GLU A 56 -3.25 -19.22 67.89
CA GLU A 56 -2.02 -19.79 67.31
C GLU A 56 -1.27 -20.70 68.31
N LYS A 57 -1.16 -20.26 69.58
CA LYS A 57 -0.58 -21.08 70.64
C LYS A 57 -1.35 -22.37 70.86
N MET A 58 -2.68 -22.29 70.94
CA MET A 58 -3.52 -23.48 71.08
C MET A 58 -3.34 -24.46 69.92
N VAL A 59 -3.34 -23.98 68.67
CA VAL A 59 -3.12 -24.82 67.48
C VAL A 59 -1.79 -25.54 67.58
N ASN A 60 -0.73 -24.83 67.97
CA ASN A 60 0.58 -25.44 68.17
C ASN A 60 0.55 -26.50 69.28
N GLU A 61 0.01 -26.17 70.45
CA GLU A 61 -0.12 -27.12 71.58
C GLU A 61 -0.92 -28.38 71.22
N TYR A 62 -1.99 -28.28 70.44
CA TYR A 62 -2.78 -29.44 70.00
C TYR A 62 -2.09 -30.26 68.92
N ASN A 63 -1.30 -29.63 68.05
CA ASN A 63 -0.51 -30.35 67.05
C ASN A 63 0.58 -31.23 67.67
N GLU A 64 1.08 -30.86 68.86
CA GLU A 64 2.06 -31.68 69.59
C GLU A 64 1.42 -32.91 70.27
N LYS A 65 0.10 -32.89 70.48
CA LYS A 65 -0.65 -33.98 71.09
C LYS A 65 -1.05 -35.02 70.03
N ALA A 66 -1.43 -36.21 70.50
CA ALA A 66 -2.06 -37.21 69.65
C ALA A 66 -3.38 -36.66 69.04
N PRO A 67 -3.71 -36.99 67.78
CA PRO A 67 -3.07 -37.98 66.91
C PRO A 67 -1.90 -37.43 66.06
N PHE A 68 -1.66 -36.12 66.05
CA PHE A 68 -0.71 -35.49 65.12
C PHE A 68 0.75 -35.67 65.56
N ASN A 69 1.03 -35.55 66.87
CA ASN A 69 2.38 -35.72 67.45
C ASN A 69 3.47 -34.97 66.68
N PHE A 70 3.21 -33.71 66.32
CA PHE A 70 4.10 -32.85 65.56
C PHE A 70 4.72 -31.81 66.52
N PRO A 71 5.93 -32.03 67.08
CA PRO A 71 6.63 -31.09 67.97
C PRO A 71 7.30 -29.94 67.23
N ASP A 72 7.56 -28.80 67.89
CA ASP A 72 8.25 -27.64 67.28
C ASP A 72 9.73 -27.90 66.94
N PRO A 73 10.12 -27.91 65.65
CA PRO A 73 11.51 -28.15 65.26
C PRO A 73 12.39 -26.91 65.36
N PHE A 74 11.84 -25.70 65.53
CA PHE A 74 12.61 -24.45 65.39
C PHE A 74 12.82 -23.66 66.68
N ALA A 75 12.22 -24.07 67.81
CA ALA A 75 12.25 -23.39 69.12
C ALA A 75 11.77 -21.91 69.14
N ALA A 76 11.50 -21.32 67.98
CA ALA A 76 10.95 -19.97 67.78
C ALA A 76 9.41 -19.97 67.68
N GLY A 77 8.76 -21.13 67.77
CA GLY A 77 7.33 -21.30 67.57
C GLY A 77 6.98 -21.57 66.11
N LYS A 78 6.07 -22.52 65.87
CA LYS A 78 5.52 -22.77 64.53
C LYS A 78 4.61 -21.62 64.11
N LYS A 79 4.81 -21.13 62.88
CA LYS A 79 3.88 -20.19 62.27
C LYS A 79 2.64 -20.95 61.81
N VAL A 80 1.49 -20.58 62.35
CA VAL A 80 0.22 -21.20 61.99
C VAL A 80 -0.25 -20.62 60.64
N PRO A 81 -0.52 -21.45 59.61
CA PRO A 81 -1.00 -20.95 58.34
C PRO A 81 -2.41 -20.40 58.47
N LEU A 82 -2.75 -19.41 57.64
CA LEU A 82 -4.08 -18.79 57.62
C LEU A 82 -5.21 -19.80 57.42
N PHE A 83 -4.96 -20.85 56.64
CA PHE A 83 -5.94 -21.91 56.38
C PHE A 83 -6.40 -22.65 57.65
N ALA A 84 -5.59 -22.68 58.71
CA ALA A 84 -5.99 -23.24 59.99
C ALA A 84 -7.13 -22.43 60.62
N ALA A 85 -7.09 -21.10 60.49
CA ALA A 85 -8.19 -20.23 60.94
C ALA A 85 -9.45 -20.44 60.09
N HIS A 86 -9.31 -20.56 58.76
CA HIS A 86 -10.46 -20.85 57.90
C HIS A 86 -11.12 -22.19 58.23
N LEU A 87 -10.31 -23.22 58.54
CA LEU A 87 -10.83 -24.53 58.93
C LEU A 87 -11.54 -24.47 60.30
N TYR A 88 -10.97 -23.74 61.26
CA TYR A 88 -11.62 -23.47 62.54
C TYR A 88 -13.00 -22.81 62.33
N ASP A 89 -13.05 -21.76 61.51
CA ASP A 89 -14.27 -21.03 61.22
C ASP A 89 -15.32 -21.91 60.53
N ALA A 90 -14.91 -22.76 59.58
CA ALA A 90 -15.81 -23.68 58.88
C ALA A 90 -16.45 -24.70 59.84
N VAL A 91 -15.65 -25.30 60.73
CA VAL A 91 -16.15 -26.24 61.74
C VAL A 91 -17.05 -25.55 62.75
N TYR A 92 -16.67 -24.34 63.20
CA TYR A 92 -17.46 -23.56 64.14
C TYR A 92 -18.81 -23.17 63.55
N LEU A 93 -18.83 -22.69 62.31
CA LEU A 93 -20.04 -22.30 61.59
C LEU A 93 -20.98 -23.49 61.37
N TYR A 94 -20.42 -24.66 61.02
CA TYR A 94 -21.20 -25.90 60.93
C TYR A 94 -21.79 -26.29 62.29
N ALA A 95 -20.97 -26.29 63.35
CA ALA A 95 -21.40 -26.65 64.70
C ALA A 95 -22.50 -25.71 65.22
N GLU A 96 -22.38 -24.40 64.97
CA GLU A 96 -23.38 -23.40 65.30
C GLU A 96 -24.71 -23.67 64.56
N CYS A 97 -24.65 -23.98 63.26
CA CYS A 97 -25.83 -24.33 62.47
C CYS A 97 -26.55 -25.58 63.03
N ILE A 98 -25.79 -26.64 63.31
CA ILE A 98 -26.35 -27.88 63.87
C ILE A 98 -26.93 -27.63 65.26
N HIS A 99 -26.27 -26.84 66.10
CA HIS A 99 -26.78 -26.46 67.41
C HIS A 99 -28.15 -25.77 67.30
N ASN A 100 -28.30 -24.80 66.41
CA ASN A 100 -29.57 -24.11 66.18
C ASN A 100 -30.66 -25.05 65.64
N MET A 101 -30.30 -25.97 64.74
CA MET A 101 -31.24 -26.98 64.24
C MET A 101 -31.72 -27.94 65.33
N LEU A 102 -30.86 -28.31 66.28
CA LEU A 102 -31.25 -29.13 67.43
C LEU A 102 -32.21 -28.39 68.36
N LEU A 103 -32.02 -27.09 68.58
CA LEU A 103 -32.94 -26.25 69.35
C LEU A 103 -34.32 -26.15 68.68
N GLU A 104 -34.36 -26.13 67.34
CA GLU A 104 -35.59 -26.13 66.53
C GLU A 104 -36.22 -27.54 66.36
N ASN A 105 -35.65 -28.59 66.98
CA ASN A 105 -36.04 -30.00 66.79
C ASN A 105 -36.05 -30.46 65.31
N LEU A 106 -35.15 -29.92 64.50
CA LEU A 106 -35.00 -30.29 63.09
C LEU A 106 -34.07 -31.50 62.89
N ASN A 107 -34.20 -32.16 61.73
CA ASN A 107 -33.35 -33.28 61.38
C ASN A 107 -31.96 -32.83 60.92
N ILE A 108 -30.95 -33.04 61.77
CA ILE A 108 -29.55 -32.70 61.51
C ILE A 108 -28.89 -33.53 60.39
N ARG A 109 -29.51 -34.64 59.97
CA ARG A 109 -28.99 -35.49 58.87
C ARG A 109 -29.36 -34.94 57.49
N ASN A 110 -30.23 -33.95 57.40
CA ASN A 110 -30.57 -33.31 56.13
C ASN A 110 -29.52 -32.26 55.75
N GLY A 111 -28.49 -32.68 55.02
CA GLY A 111 -27.38 -31.79 54.61
C GLY A 111 -27.82 -30.61 53.75
N THR A 112 -28.90 -30.73 52.97
CA THR A 112 -29.42 -29.63 52.15
C THR A 112 -29.96 -28.50 53.03
N ASP A 113 -30.69 -28.83 54.10
CA ASP A 113 -31.20 -27.83 55.03
C ASP A 113 -30.08 -27.13 55.81
N VAL A 114 -29.03 -27.89 56.17
CA VAL A 114 -27.83 -27.34 56.82
C VAL A 114 -27.17 -26.30 55.91
N ILE A 115 -26.89 -26.64 54.66
CA ILE A 115 -26.22 -25.71 53.73
C ILE A 115 -27.12 -24.50 53.41
N ASN A 116 -28.43 -24.70 53.25
CA ASN A 116 -29.35 -23.59 52.99
C ASN A 116 -29.43 -22.58 54.16
N ARG A 117 -29.20 -23.03 55.40
CA ARG A 117 -29.10 -22.15 56.59
C ARG A 117 -27.76 -21.44 56.72
N ILE A 118 -26.71 -22.04 56.16
CA ILE A 118 -25.36 -21.47 56.13
C ILE A 118 -25.22 -20.41 55.04
N ARG A 119 -25.91 -20.59 53.90
CA ARG A 119 -25.91 -19.62 52.80
C ARG A 119 -26.46 -18.26 53.22
N ASN A 120 -25.91 -17.20 52.63
CA ASN A 120 -26.26 -15.81 52.93
C ASN A 120 -26.14 -15.44 54.42
N LYS A 121 -25.27 -16.14 55.17
CA LYS A 121 -25.07 -15.91 56.61
C LYS A 121 -23.77 -15.14 56.85
N ARG A 122 -23.84 -14.16 57.75
CA ARG A 122 -22.66 -13.48 58.30
C ARG A 122 -22.18 -14.21 59.55
N PHE A 123 -20.86 -14.35 59.70
CA PHE A 123 -20.26 -14.94 60.88
C PHE A 123 -19.00 -14.17 61.29
N GLN A 124 -18.65 -14.27 62.57
CA GLN A 124 -17.44 -13.67 63.11
C GLN A 124 -16.29 -14.67 63.01
N SER A 125 -15.26 -14.35 62.23
CA SER A 125 -14.06 -15.17 62.12
C SER A 125 -13.20 -15.08 63.39
N ILE A 126 -12.49 -16.15 63.72
CA ILE A 126 -11.45 -16.16 64.76
C ILE A 126 -10.37 -15.11 64.51
N GLN A 127 -10.16 -14.72 63.24
CA GLN A 127 -9.23 -13.68 62.83
C GLN A 127 -9.66 -12.27 63.29
N GLY A 128 -10.93 -12.06 63.63
CA GLY A 128 -11.43 -10.81 64.24
C GLY A 128 -12.29 -9.93 63.35
N PHE A 129 -12.56 -10.33 62.12
CA PHE A 129 -13.47 -9.61 61.22
C PHE A 129 -14.71 -10.44 60.89
N GLN A 130 -15.77 -9.76 60.44
CA GLN A 130 -16.98 -10.42 59.94
C GLN A 130 -16.76 -10.90 58.51
N CYS A 131 -17.13 -12.16 58.26
CA CYS A 131 -17.16 -12.79 56.95
C CYS A 131 -18.62 -13.02 56.53
N LEU A 132 -18.84 -13.16 55.22
CA LEU A 132 -20.15 -13.44 54.63
C LEU A 132 -20.03 -14.70 53.76
N ILE A 133 -20.91 -15.67 53.98
CA ILE A 133 -21.16 -16.72 52.99
C ILE A 133 -22.22 -16.19 52.04
N ASP A 134 -21.96 -16.21 50.73
CA ASP A 134 -22.91 -15.70 49.75
C ASP A 134 -24.07 -16.67 49.49
N ASN A 135 -24.93 -16.34 48.52
CA ASN A 135 -26.05 -17.18 48.12
C ASN A 135 -25.62 -18.48 47.44
N ASN A 136 -24.45 -18.51 46.81
CA ASN A 136 -23.90 -19.69 46.15
C ASN A 136 -23.29 -20.66 47.17
N GLY A 137 -22.90 -20.16 48.34
CA GLY A 137 -22.22 -20.90 49.40
C GLY A 137 -20.72 -20.59 49.47
N ASP A 138 -20.26 -19.55 48.78
CA ASP A 138 -18.86 -19.15 48.74
C ASP A 138 -18.55 -18.17 49.86
N ALA A 139 -17.40 -18.36 50.51
CA ALA A 139 -16.94 -17.49 51.58
C ALA A 139 -16.28 -16.23 51.01
N LEU A 140 -16.89 -15.08 51.28
CA LEU A 140 -16.34 -13.78 50.92
C LEU A 140 -15.35 -13.31 51.99
N GLY A 141 -14.08 -13.28 51.61
CA GLY A 141 -12.97 -12.86 52.49
C GLY A 141 -12.67 -11.37 52.38
N ASN A 142 -12.16 -10.79 53.47
CA ASN A 142 -11.64 -9.43 53.47
C ASN A 142 -10.17 -9.43 53.01
N TYR A 143 -9.85 -8.51 52.11
CA TYR A 143 -8.50 -8.35 51.57
C TYR A 143 -7.95 -6.97 51.93
N SER A 144 -6.65 -6.90 52.13
CA SER A 144 -5.90 -5.66 52.34
C SER A 144 -4.93 -5.44 51.20
N LEU A 145 -4.75 -4.18 50.85
CA LEU A 145 -3.71 -3.74 49.92
C LEU A 145 -2.46 -3.42 50.74
N LEU A 146 -1.39 -4.14 50.47
CA LEU A 146 -0.06 -3.86 51.00
C LEU A 146 0.68 -2.99 49.99
N ALA A 147 1.33 -1.94 50.47
CA ALA A 147 2.17 -1.08 49.65
C ALA A 147 3.52 -0.87 50.35
N TRP A 148 4.51 -0.50 49.55
CA TRP A 148 5.84 -0.16 50.04
C TRP A 148 5.76 1.04 50.99
N LYS A 149 6.45 0.93 52.12
CA LYS A 149 6.63 1.99 53.10
C LYS A 149 8.06 2.01 53.59
N GLU A 150 8.58 3.21 53.81
CA GLU A 150 9.87 3.39 54.46
C GLU A 150 9.72 3.07 55.96
N ASP A 151 10.45 2.07 56.42
CA ASP A 151 10.41 1.59 57.81
C ASP A 151 11.81 1.75 58.41
N TYR A 152 12.03 2.92 59.03
CA TYR A 152 13.28 3.21 59.73
C TYR A 152 13.22 2.61 61.15
N SER A 153 13.21 1.28 61.23
CA SER A 153 13.27 0.57 62.51
C SER A 153 14.73 0.18 62.81
N PRO A 154 15.31 0.61 63.94
CA PRO A 154 16.72 0.36 64.26
C PRO A 154 17.08 -1.13 64.44
N ASN A 155 16.08 -2.02 64.48
CA ASN A 155 16.23 -3.46 64.70
C ASN A 155 15.97 -4.32 63.45
N ARG A 156 15.76 -3.74 62.26
CA ARG A 156 15.53 -4.49 61.01
C ARG A 156 16.68 -4.30 60.03
N GLU A 157 17.03 -5.37 59.31
CA GLU A 157 18.07 -5.36 58.26
C GLU A 157 17.63 -4.60 56.99
N ALA A 158 16.33 -4.41 56.79
CA ALA A 158 15.77 -3.70 55.65
C ALA A 158 15.15 -2.36 56.07
N ASN A 159 15.46 -1.29 55.32
CA ASN A 159 14.95 0.07 55.52
C ASN A 159 13.51 0.27 54.99
N PHE A 160 12.85 -0.81 54.55
CA PHE A 160 11.52 -0.76 53.95
C PHE A 160 10.69 -1.99 54.31
N SER A 161 9.38 -1.82 54.32
CA SER A 161 8.40 -2.89 54.55
C SER A 161 7.21 -2.77 53.60
N MET A 162 6.45 -3.87 53.46
CA MET A 162 5.16 -3.87 52.78
C MET A 162 4.06 -3.84 53.85
N ASP A 163 3.46 -2.67 54.05
CA ASP A 163 2.48 -2.43 55.10
C ASP A 163 1.07 -2.29 54.53
N PRO A 164 0.02 -2.69 55.28
CA PRO A 164 -1.37 -2.52 54.84
C PRO A 164 -1.77 -1.04 54.80
N VAL A 165 -2.01 -0.52 53.60
CA VAL A 165 -2.39 0.88 53.36
C VAL A 165 -3.90 1.06 53.21
N GLY A 166 -4.64 -0.01 52.93
CA GLY A 166 -6.08 0.03 52.79
C GLY A 166 -6.70 -1.36 52.76
N SER A 167 -8.03 -1.40 52.82
CA SER A 167 -8.81 -2.63 52.82
C SER A 167 -9.96 -2.58 51.82
N PHE A 168 -10.30 -3.74 51.28
CA PHE A 168 -11.48 -3.94 50.44
C PHE A 168 -12.64 -4.32 51.33
N ILE A 169 -13.63 -3.43 51.42
CA ILE A 169 -14.81 -3.62 52.24
C ILE A 169 -15.97 -4.04 51.34
N ILE A 170 -16.58 -5.17 51.68
CA ILE A 170 -17.71 -5.72 50.94
C ILE A 170 -19.00 -5.05 51.42
N ASP A 171 -19.62 -4.26 50.54
CA ASP A 171 -20.97 -3.73 50.73
C ASP A 171 -21.97 -4.70 50.09
N PRO A 172 -22.93 -5.29 50.84
CA PRO A 172 -23.92 -6.20 50.29
C PRO A 172 -24.85 -5.59 49.22
N ARG A 173 -24.86 -4.26 49.07
CA ARG A 173 -25.67 -3.56 48.05
C ARG A 173 -24.95 -3.40 46.72
N LYS A 174 -23.64 -3.62 46.68
CA LYS A 174 -22.80 -3.42 45.50
C LYS A 174 -22.28 -4.76 44.99
N SER A 175 -22.08 -4.85 43.68
CA SER A 175 -21.49 -6.03 43.04
C SER A 175 -19.98 -6.13 43.24
N LEU A 176 -19.31 -5.01 43.54
CA LEU A 176 -17.86 -4.93 43.74
C LEU A 176 -17.54 -4.36 45.12
N PRO A 177 -16.46 -4.82 45.76
CA PRO A 177 -16.01 -4.26 47.04
C PRO A 177 -15.47 -2.84 46.86
N ASP A 178 -15.72 -1.98 47.85
CA ASP A 178 -15.16 -0.64 47.89
C ASP A 178 -13.77 -0.69 48.53
N PHE A 179 -12.77 -0.13 47.85
CA PHE A 179 -11.45 0.07 48.45
C PHE A 179 -11.45 1.31 49.35
N LYS A 180 -11.03 1.16 50.61
CA LYS A 180 -10.82 2.27 51.55
C LYS A 180 -9.38 2.30 52.04
N LEU A 181 -8.75 3.46 51.89
CA LEU A 181 -7.45 3.74 52.50
C LEU A 181 -7.60 3.84 54.02
N ASN A 182 -6.61 3.31 54.73
CA ASN A 182 -6.52 3.41 56.18
C ASN A 182 -6.19 4.87 56.57
N GLU A 183 -6.70 5.33 57.71
CA GLU A 183 -6.45 6.68 58.20
C GLU A 183 -4.94 6.95 58.36
N GLY A 184 -4.47 8.07 57.80
CA GLY A 184 -3.05 8.44 57.84
C GLY A 184 -2.13 7.61 56.93
N SER A 185 -2.66 6.66 56.16
CA SER A 185 -1.87 5.87 55.21
C SER A 185 -1.82 6.54 53.84
N VAL A 186 -0.63 6.62 53.25
CA VAL A 186 -0.38 7.17 51.91
C VAL A 186 0.42 6.16 51.12
N ILE A 187 0.04 5.90 49.87
CA ILE A 187 0.82 5.07 48.95
C ILE A 187 1.96 5.92 48.40
N ALA A 188 3.20 5.47 48.61
CA ALA A 188 4.40 6.15 48.17
C ALA A 188 4.65 5.98 46.67
N TRP A 189 3.83 6.62 45.85
CA TRP A 189 4.00 6.62 44.39
C TRP A 189 5.31 7.29 43.98
N MET A 190 5.99 6.73 42.96
CA MET A 190 7.26 7.26 42.44
C MET A 190 7.22 8.76 42.08
N ASN A 191 6.10 9.23 41.53
CA ASN A 191 5.89 10.64 41.16
C ASN A 191 4.85 11.35 42.05
N GLY A 192 4.60 10.84 43.26
CA GLY A 192 3.63 11.40 44.21
C GLY A 192 2.16 11.16 43.88
N ALA A 193 1.83 10.66 42.68
CA ALA A 193 0.47 10.35 42.24
C ALA A 193 0.41 8.96 41.57
N PRO A 194 -0.76 8.29 41.58
CA PRO A 194 -0.95 7.05 40.84
C PRO A 194 -0.67 7.24 39.35
N PRO A 195 0.02 6.29 38.69
CA PRO A 195 0.23 6.35 37.26
C PRO A 195 -1.11 6.28 36.52
N LYS A 196 -1.16 6.84 35.32
CA LYS A 196 -2.30 6.64 34.41
C LYS A 196 -2.39 5.16 34.03
N ASP A 197 -3.61 4.69 33.90
CA ASP A 197 -3.94 3.34 33.41
C ASP A 197 -3.49 3.15 31.96
N GLU A 198 -3.52 4.21 31.16
CA GLU A 198 -3.07 4.23 29.77
C GLU A 198 -2.13 5.42 29.50
N PRO A 199 -1.06 5.24 28.70
CA PRO A 199 -0.24 6.36 28.25
C PRO A 199 -1.03 7.34 27.36
N ASP A 200 -0.59 8.59 27.29
CA ASP A 200 -1.32 9.67 26.59
C ASP A 200 -1.55 9.41 25.09
N CYS A 201 -0.61 8.73 24.42
CA CYS A 201 -0.73 8.36 23.01
C CYS A 201 -1.44 7.01 22.77
N GLY A 202 -1.92 6.33 23.82
CA GLY A 202 -2.35 4.94 23.75
C GLY A 202 -1.18 3.96 23.69
N PHE A 203 -1.43 2.68 23.97
CA PHE A 203 -0.36 1.68 24.10
C PHE A 203 0.43 1.47 22.81
N TYR A 204 -0.19 1.77 21.66
CA TYR A 204 0.34 1.57 20.31
C TYR A 204 0.41 2.88 19.51
N ASN A 205 0.44 4.04 20.17
CA ASN A 205 0.40 5.36 19.53
C ASN A 205 -0.84 5.58 18.65
N GLU A 206 -1.97 4.97 19.00
CA GLU A 206 -3.24 5.06 18.27
C GLU A 206 -3.98 6.38 18.50
N LYS A 207 -3.80 7.02 19.68
CA LYS A 207 -4.45 8.29 20.02
C LYS A 207 -3.66 9.51 19.55
N CYS A 208 -2.37 9.34 19.26
CA CYS A 208 -1.55 10.42 18.74
C CYS A 208 -1.72 10.51 17.22
N ILE A 209 -2.09 11.71 16.76
CA ILE A 209 -2.21 12.02 15.33
C ILE A 209 -0.84 11.76 14.70
N LYS A 210 -0.75 10.71 13.89
CA LYS A 210 0.44 10.48 13.07
C LYS A 210 0.57 11.68 12.13
N PRO A 211 1.77 12.26 11.97
CA PRO A 211 1.97 13.35 11.02
C PRO A 211 1.42 12.91 9.65
N GLU A 212 0.65 13.80 8.99
CA GLU A 212 0.07 13.51 7.68
C GLU A 212 1.16 13.03 6.72
N ASP A 213 1.04 11.79 6.28
CA ASP A 213 2.04 11.14 5.45
C ASP A 213 1.82 11.57 3.98
N ASP A 214 2.36 12.73 3.62
CA ASP A 214 2.31 13.32 2.26
C ASP A 214 2.96 12.42 1.19
N THR A 215 3.61 11.34 1.61
CA THR A 215 4.22 10.32 0.75
C THR A 215 3.23 9.73 -0.25
N ALA A 216 1.97 9.50 0.15
CA ALA A 216 0.93 8.99 -0.75
C ALA A 216 0.55 10.01 -1.85
N VAL A 217 0.48 11.29 -1.51
CA VAL A 217 0.13 12.38 -2.45
C VAL A 217 1.25 12.61 -3.46
N ILE A 218 2.51 12.53 -3.02
CA ILE A 218 3.69 12.66 -3.90
C ILE A 218 3.73 11.50 -4.91
N ILE A 219 3.51 10.25 -4.46
CA ILE A 219 3.51 9.07 -5.34
C ILE A 219 2.42 9.18 -6.41
N LEU A 220 1.20 9.57 -6.03
CA LEU A 220 0.09 9.77 -6.97
C LEU A 220 0.38 10.87 -8.00
N SER A 221 0.99 11.97 -7.57
CA SER A 221 1.32 13.10 -8.45
C SER A 221 2.39 12.74 -9.49
N VAL A 222 3.44 12.02 -9.07
CA VAL A 222 4.51 11.57 -9.98
C VAL A 222 3.96 10.56 -11.00
N PHE A 223 3.14 9.60 -10.56
CA PHE A 223 2.56 8.60 -11.46
C PHE A 223 1.61 9.22 -12.49
N GLY A 224 0.81 10.21 -12.08
CA GLY A 224 -0.04 10.99 -12.99
C GLY A 224 0.78 11.75 -14.04
N GLY A 225 1.86 12.44 -13.63
CA GLY A 225 2.73 13.18 -14.55
C GLY A 225 3.41 12.29 -15.59
N VAL A 226 3.95 11.14 -15.15
CA VAL A 226 4.59 10.17 -16.06
C VAL A 226 3.57 9.60 -17.05
N SER A 227 2.35 9.30 -16.60
CA SER A 227 1.29 8.77 -17.46
C SER A 227 0.86 9.76 -18.55
N VAL A 228 0.81 11.06 -18.24
CA VAL A 228 0.50 12.09 -19.25
C VAL A 228 1.62 12.20 -20.28
N LEU A 229 2.89 12.16 -19.84
CA LEU A 229 4.04 12.23 -20.73
C LEU A 229 4.10 11.05 -21.70
N THR A 230 3.82 9.83 -21.23
CA THR A 230 3.80 8.64 -22.10
C THR A 230 2.69 8.70 -23.15
N ILE A 231 1.51 9.20 -22.79
CA ILE A 231 0.39 9.41 -23.72
C ILE A 231 0.76 10.44 -24.78
N VAL A 232 1.37 11.57 -24.41
CA VAL A 232 1.80 12.60 -25.37
C VAL A 232 2.84 12.05 -26.35
N ILE A 233 3.83 11.30 -25.86
CA ILE A 233 4.84 10.65 -26.71
C ILE A 233 4.17 9.67 -27.67
N PHE A 234 3.25 8.84 -27.18
CA PHE A 234 2.51 7.89 -28.00
C PHE A 234 1.72 8.58 -29.12
N ILE A 235 1.04 9.69 -28.83
CA ILE A 235 0.31 10.49 -29.83
C ILE A 235 1.26 11.04 -30.91
N ILE A 236 2.43 11.54 -30.51
CA ILE A 236 3.44 12.05 -31.45
C ILE A 236 3.95 10.92 -32.36
N LEU A 237 4.27 9.76 -31.80
CA LEU A 237 4.72 8.60 -32.56
C LEU A 237 3.63 8.08 -33.51
N TYR A 238 2.38 8.02 -33.04
CA TYR A 238 1.24 7.61 -33.86
C TYR A 238 1.03 8.56 -35.05
N LYS A 239 1.09 9.88 -34.82
CA LYS A 239 1.03 10.86 -35.91
C LYS A 239 2.17 10.68 -36.89
N LYS A 240 3.41 10.52 -36.41
CA LYS A 240 4.58 10.31 -37.27
C LYS A 240 4.41 9.06 -38.15
N TRP A 241 3.98 7.95 -37.55
CA TRP A 241 3.72 6.71 -38.27
C TRP A 241 2.64 6.86 -39.36
N ARG A 242 1.53 7.56 -39.06
CA ARG A 242 0.49 7.88 -40.05
C ARG A 242 1.01 8.73 -41.22
N TYR A 243 1.88 9.71 -40.96
CA TYR A 243 2.49 10.52 -42.03
C TYR A 243 3.41 9.70 -42.93
N GLU A 244 4.24 8.82 -42.38
CA GLU A 244 5.14 7.97 -43.16
C GLU A 244 4.37 7.03 -44.10
N GLN A 245 3.24 6.47 -43.67
CA GLN A 245 2.39 5.64 -44.52
C GLN A 245 1.80 6.40 -45.72
N ALA A 246 1.44 7.68 -45.56
CA ALA A 246 0.87 8.47 -46.66
C ALA A 246 1.89 8.79 -47.78
N ILE A 247 3.19 8.76 -47.49
CA ILE A 247 4.27 9.00 -48.46
C ILE A 247 4.71 7.69 -49.14
N ALA A 248 4.56 6.54 -48.48
CA ALA A 248 4.99 5.23 -48.99
C ALA A 248 4.19 4.69 -50.19
N GLY A 249 3.06 5.33 -50.56
CA GLY A 249 2.30 4.97 -51.75
C GLY A 249 3.08 5.25 -53.04
N LEU A 250 3.72 4.21 -53.62
CA LEU A 250 4.50 4.24 -54.87
C LEU A 250 3.63 4.41 -56.13
N LEU A 251 2.57 5.21 -56.05
CA LEU A 251 1.56 5.33 -57.10
C LEU A 251 2.10 5.98 -58.41
N TRP A 252 3.28 6.61 -58.37
CA TRP A 252 3.97 7.19 -59.53
C TRP A 252 4.93 6.20 -60.23
N LYS A 253 5.21 5.04 -59.62
CA LYS A 253 6.14 4.05 -60.19
C LYS A 253 5.42 3.24 -61.27
N ILE A 254 5.97 3.26 -62.47
CA ILE A 254 5.54 2.42 -63.60
C ILE A 254 6.52 1.26 -63.72
N CYS A 255 6.02 0.03 -63.90
CA CYS A 255 6.88 -1.12 -64.18
C CYS A 255 7.26 -1.13 -65.67
N SER A 256 8.52 -1.46 -65.97
CA SER A 256 9.01 -1.56 -67.37
C SER A 256 8.15 -2.47 -68.26
N SER A 257 7.55 -3.52 -67.69
CA SER A 257 6.67 -4.46 -68.41
C SER A 257 5.35 -3.86 -68.90
N GLU A 258 4.89 -2.73 -68.35
CA GLU A 258 3.66 -2.06 -68.79
C GLU A 258 3.90 -1.04 -69.92
N LEU A 259 5.16 -0.80 -70.28
CA LEU A 259 5.55 0.21 -71.26
C LEU A 259 6.04 -0.45 -72.56
N HIS A 260 5.25 -0.33 -73.62
CA HIS A 260 5.67 -0.78 -74.95
C HIS A 260 6.28 0.40 -75.71
N ILE A 261 7.57 0.32 -76.02
CA ILE A 261 8.31 1.37 -76.74
C ILE A 261 8.32 1.05 -78.23
N ASP A 262 7.70 1.89 -79.05
CA ASP A 262 7.83 1.77 -80.50
C ASP A 262 9.27 2.08 -80.91
N SER A 263 9.88 1.13 -81.60
CA SER A 263 11.29 1.17 -81.96
C SER A 263 11.42 1.41 -83.47
N ASP A 264 11.51 2.67 -83.90
CA ASP A 264 12.21 3.01 -85.14
C ASP A 264 12.67 4.48 -85.22
N LYS A 265 13.97 4.63 -85.49
CA LYS A 265 14.83 5.83 -85.69
C LYS A 265 15.29 6.69 -84.48
N PRO A 266 16.61 6.96 -84.36
CA PRO A 266 17.19 7.83 -83.34
C PRO A 266 17.21 9.31 -83.76
N GLU A 267 17.09 10.19 -82.76
CA GLU A 267 17.49 11.61 -82.69
C GLU A 267 17.63 12.41 -84.01
N CYS A 268 16.63 13.25 -84.34
CA CYS A 268 16.85 14.45 -85.12
C CYS A 268 17.02 15.65 -84.17
N LYS A 269 18.24 16.14 -84.04
CA LYS A 269 18.54 17.48 -83.50
C LYS A 269 18.41 18.47 -84.66
N SER A 270 17.48 19.43 -84.57
CA SER A 270 17.40 20.56 -85.52
C SER A 270 18.55 21.54 -85.26
N GLU A 271 19.52 21.57 -86.18
CA GLU A 271 20.37 22.72 -86.48
C GLU A 271 20.17 23.10 -87.96
N SER A 272 19.86 24.36 -88.19
CA SER A 272 19.57 24.99 -89.49
C SER A 272 20.76 25.07 -90.45
N LYS A 273 20.54 24.87 -91.77
CA LYS A 273 20.87 25.81 -92.88
C LYS A 273 20.63 25.24 -94.28
N TYR A 274 20.06 26.09 -95.13
CA TYR A 274 19.70 25.98 -96.55
C TYR A 274 20.65 25.19 -97.48
N SER A 275 20.09 24.30 -98.31
CA SER A 275 20.40 24.22 -99.76
C SER A 275 19.37 23.37 -100.52
N LEU A 276 18.99 23.87 -101.71
CA LEU A 276 18.06 23.27 -102.67
C LEU A 276 18.68 22.05 -103.37
N SER A 277 17.95 20.94 -103.46
CA SER A 277 17.98 20.07 -104.66
C SER A 277 16.78 19.10 -104.67
N SER A 278 16.38 18.77 -105.88
CA SER A 278 15.04 18.38 -106.30
C SER A 278 14.84 16.87 -106.53
N ARG A 279 13.58 16.43 -106.38
CA ARG A 279 12.87 15.39 -107.18
C ARG A 279 13.32 13.91 -107.10
N LEU A 280 12.47 13.06 -106.50
CA LEU A 280 11.60 12.09 -107.20
C LEU A 280 10.88 11.18 -106.19
N SER A 281 9.56 11.04 -106.38
CA SER A 281 8.59 10.21 -105.66
C SER A 281 8.71 8.72 -105.98
N LEU A 282 8.35 7.83 -105.04
CA LEU A 282 7.24 6.88 -105.20
C LEU A 282 6.83 6.20 -103.87
N ASP A 283 5.51 6.07 -103.70
CA ASP A 283 4.69 5.79 -102.53
C ASP A 283 5.00 4.59 -101.61
N SER A 284 4.70 4.76 -100.31
CA SER A 284 3.94 3.77 -99.50
C SER A 284 3.26 4.42 -98.27
N ARG A 285 1.97 4.75 -98.43
CA ARG A 285 0.83 4.61 -97.48
C ARG A 285 1.12 4.57 -95.96
N THR A 286 0.89 5.69 -95.28
CA THR A 286 0.06 5.89 -94.06
C THR A 286 0.24 7.33 -93.61
N THR A 287 -0.79 7.94 -93.02
CA THR A 287 -0.80 9.33 -92.51
C THR A 287 0.52 9.70 -91.82
N MET A 288 1.31 10.56 -92.46
CA MET A 288 2.53 11.15 -91.90
C MET A 288 2.15 12.19 -90.83
N THR A 289 1.71 11.73 -89.65
CA THR A 289 1.77 12.58 -88.46
C THR A 289 3.23 12.66 -88.04
N GLN A 290 3.84 13.84 -88.16
CA GLN A 290 5.18 14.10 -87.67
C GLN A 290 5.25 13.76 -86.18
N VAL A 291 6.19 12.88 -85.80
CA VAL A 291 6.40 12.47 -84.41
C VAL A 291 7.50 13.36 -83.82
N TYR A 292 7.15 14.18 -82.83
CA TYR A 292 8.05 15.22 -82.28
C TYR A 292 8.88 14.75 -81.07
N ALA A 293 8.57 13.58 -80.50
CA ALA A 293 9.30 13.00 -79.37
C ALA A 293 9.22 11.46 -79.39
N ARG A 294 10.11 10.77 -78.68
CA ARG A 294 10.04 9.30 -78.57
C ARG A 294 8.74 8.88 -77.87
N THR A 295 7.90 8.14 -78.59
CA THR A 295 6.58 7.69 -78.09
C THR A 295 6.62 6.25 -77.59
N GLY A 296 5.70 5.94 -76.68
CA GLY A 296 5.37 4.58 -76.29
C GLY A 296 3.89 4.43 -75.99
N ASN A 297 3.44 3.19 -75.79
CA ASN A 297 2.09 2.88 -75.37
C ASN A 297 2.09 2.47 -73.90
N TYR A 298 1.31 3.19 -73.08
CA TYR A 298 1.06 2.87 -71.69
C TYR A 298 -0.46 2.74 -71.47
N LYS A 299 -0.94 1.55 -71.12
CA LYS A 299 -2.37 1.24 -70.86
C LYS A 299 -3.33 1.71 -71.96
N GLY A 300 -2.89 1.67 -73.23
CA GLY A 300 -3.69 2.07 -74.38
C GLY A 300 -3.63 3.57 -74.74
N GLN A 301 -2.86 4.38 -73.98
CA GLN A 301 -2.61 5.79 -74.28
C GLN A 301 -1.20 5.99 -74.85
N ILE A 302 -1.08 6.84 -75.87
CA ILE A 302 0.21 7.25 -76.41
C ILE A 302 0.86 8.22 -75.42
N VAL A 303 2.08 7.91 -75.00
CA VAL A 303 2.85 8.67 -74.01
C VAL A 303 4.19 9.12 -74.57
N ALA A 304 4.67 10.27 -74.11
CA ALA A 304 6.00 10.77 -74.42
C ALA A 304 7.02 10.21 -73.41
N LEU A 305 8.15 9.72 -73.93
CA LEU A 305 9.18 9.05 -73.14
C LEU A 305 10.47 9.88 -73.13
N LYS A 306 10.88 10.30 -71.94
CA LYS A 306 12.18 10.93 -71.73
C LYS A 306 13.10 9.98 -70.96
N MET A 307 14.05 9.40 -71.68
CA MET A 307 14.96 8.38 -71.16
C MET A 307 16.25 9.02 -70.65
N TYR A 308 16.74 8.52 -69.52
CA TYR A 308 18.04 8.88 -68.95
C TYR A 308 18.80 7.60 -68.65
N GLU A 309 20.05 7.52 -69.12
CA GLU A 309 20.94 6.40 -68.86
C GLU A 309 21.76 6.67 -67.61
N LYS A 310 21.51 5.91 -66.54
CA LYS A 310 22.30 6.01 -65.31
C LYS A 310 22.43 4.65 -64.66
N LYS A 311 23.66 4.11 -64.65
CA LYS A 311 23.98 2.74 -64.19
C LYS A 311 23.54 2.45 -62.75
N ASN A 312 23.48 3.45 -61.87
CA ASN A 312 23.03 3.33 -60.48
C ASN A 312 22.18 4.55 -60.08
N PHE A 313 20.88 4.52 -60.37
CA PHE A 313 19.95 5.56 -59.94
C PHE A 313 19.20 5.13 -58.67
N VAL A 314 19.49 5.79 -57.54
CA VAL A 314 18.79 5.59 -56.26
C VAL A 314 17.79 6.72 -56.06
N VAL A 315 16.51 6.40 -55.92
CA VAL A 315 15.45 7.40 -55.72
C VAL A 315 15.45 7.88 -54.26
N THR A 316 15.91 9.11 -54.03
CA THR A 316 15.86 9.77 -52.71
C THR A 316 14.41 10.09 -52.29
N HIS A 317 14.15 10.13 -50.98
CA HIS A 317 12.83 10.50 -50.43
C HIS A 317 12.29 11.85 -50.96
N LYS A 318 13.16 12.85 -51.12
CA LYS A 318 12.79 14.15 -51.71
C LYS A 318 12.24 14.00 -53.14
N MET A 319 12.89 13.18 -53.96
CA MET A 319 12.48 12.92 -55.34
C MET A 319 11.16 12.13 -55.43
N LYS A 320 10.90 11.20 -54.49
CA LYS A 320 9.60 10.53 -54.37
C LYS A 320 8.47 11.52 -54.05
N ARG A 321 8.75 12.51 -53.18
CA ARG A 321 7.78 13.57 -52.83
C ARG A 321 7.49 14.47 -54.02
N GLU A 322 8.52 14.86 -54.78
CA GLU A 322 8.38 15.66 -56.00
C GLU A 322 7.60 14.90 -57.09
N MET A 323 7.92 13.63 -57.34
CA MET A 323 7.18 12.78 -58.30
C MET A 323 5.71 12.60 -57.91
N LYS A 324 5.42 12.42 -56.61
CA LYS A 324 4.03 12.37 -56.12
C LYS A 324 3.33 13.71 -56.39
N MET A 325 3.96 14.83 -56.05
CA MET A 325 3.41 16.17 -56.27
C MET A 325 3.14 16.44 -57.75
N MET A 326 4.08 16.14 -58.65
CA MET A 326 3.89 16.32 -60.09
C MET A 326 2.73 15.50 -60.66
N ARG A 327 2.45 14.34 -60.08
CA ARG A 327 1.34 13.48 -60.51
C ARG A 327 -0.01 13.93 -59.97
N ASP A 328 -0.02 14.51 -58.78
CA ASP A 328 -1.22 15.06 -58.14
C ASP A 328 -1.63 16.40 -58.81
N ILE A 329 -0.71 17.10 -59.46
CA ILE A 329 -0.97 18.30 -60.28
C ILE A 329 -1.49 17.86 -61.65
N ARG A 330 -2.81 17.98 -61.88
CA ARG A 330 -3.44 17.81 -63.19
C ARG A 330 -4.23 19.06 -63.53
N HIS A 331 -3.81 19.75 -64.59
CA HIS A 331 -4.46 20.96 -65.10
C HIS A 331 -4.50 20.92 -66.62
N GLY A 332 -5.52 21.50 -67.25
CA GLY A 332 -5.69 21.46 -68.72
C GLY A 332 -4.54 22.13 -69.49
N ASN A 333 -3.86 23.09 -68.86
CA ASN A 333 -2.76 23.85 -69.45
C ASN A 333 -1.36 23.36 -68.98
N VAL A 334 -1.30 22.28 -68.19
CA VAL A 334 -0.04 21.66 -67.72
C VAL A 334 0.05 20.25 -68.31
N ASN A 335 1.17 19.93 -68.96
CA ASN A 335 1.40 18.58 -69.45
C ASN A 335 1.44 17.58 -68.27
N ALA A 336 0.52 16.61 -68.28
CA ALA A 336 0.32 15.69 -67.17
C ALA A 336 1.51 14.72 -67.01
N PHE A 337 2.09 14.69 -65.80
CA PHE A 337 3.04 13.66 -65.43
C PHE A 337 2.30 12.37 -65.07
N ILE A 338 2.58 11.29 -65.79
CA ILE A 338 1.91 10.00 -65.62
C ILE A 338 2.67 9.17 -64.59
N GLY A 339 3.99 9.09 -64.73
CA GLY A 339 4.84 8.36 -63.80
C GLY A 339 6.28 8.23 -64.28
N ALA A 340 7.05 7.43 -63.56
CA ALA A 340 8.43 7.13 -63.93
C ALA A 340 8.71 5.63 -63.80
N CYS A 341 9.41 5.07 -64.79
CA CYS A 341 10.01 3.75 -64.72
C CYS A 341 11.42 3.88 -64.14
N VAL A 342 11.69 3.14 -63.07
CA VAL A 342 12.94 3.24 -62.29
C VAL A 342 13.60 1.87 -62.19
N ASP A 343 13.64 1.16 -63.31
CA ASP A 343 14.22 -0.18 -63.41
C ASP A 343 15.60 -0.07 -64.10
N PRO A 344 16.72 -0.44 -63.45
CA PRO A 344 18.05 -0.35 -64.06
C PRO A 344 18.15 -1.14 -65.39
N PRO A 345 18.83 -0.64 -66.43
CA PRO A 345 19.70 0.56 -66.49
C PRO A 345 19.01 1.86 -66.95
N HIS A 346 17.69 1.85 -67.17
CA HIS A 346 16.96 2.96 -67.79
C HIS A 346 16.05 3.68 -66.78
N PHE A 347 16.25 4.98 -66.59
CA PHE A 347 15.30 5.84 -65.89
C PHE A 347 14.44 6.57 -66.93
N ILE A 348 13.14 6.28 -66.97
CA ILE A 348 12.23 6.81 -67.99
C ILE A 348 11.16 7.64 -67.31
N ILE A 349 11.09 8.92 -67.69
CA ILE A 349 9.98 9.80 -67.32
C ILE A 349 8.90 9.66 -68.37
N VAL A 350 7.66 9.41 -67.92
CA VAL A 350 6.49 9.22 -68.76
C VAL A 350 5.54 10.39 -68.55
N THR A 351 5.31 11.15 -69.63
CA THR A 351 4.33 12.26 -69.67
C THR A 351 3.33 12.01 -70.79
N GLU A 352 2.22 12.74 -70.74
CA GLU A 352 1.25 12.72 -71.84
C GLU A 352 1.89 13.19 -73.16
N TYR A 353 1.50 12.55 -74.27
CA TYR A 353 2.01 12.90 -75.60
C TYR A 353 1.22 14.06 -76.19
N CYS A 354 1.91 15.17 -76.48
CA CYS A 354 1.33 16.32 -77.17
C CYS A 354 1.49 16.15 -78.69
N SER A 355 0.40 15.88 -79.39
CA SER A 355 0.40 15.59 -80.84
C SER A 355 0.80 16.77 -81.74
N LYS A 356 0.82 17.99 -81.20
CA LYS A 356 1.19 19.23 -81.90
C LYS A 356 2.64 19.67 -81.67
N GLY A 357 3.42 18.91 -80.92
CA GLY A 357 4.81 19.25 -80.61
C GLY A 357 4.94 20.38 -79.61
N SER A 358 6.15 20.91 -79.50
CA SER A 358 6.47 22.09 -78.69
C SER A 358 5.96 23.37 -79.37
N LEU A 359 5.88 24.47 -78.62
CA LEU A 359 5.54 25.77 -79.21
C LEU A 359 6.50 26.17 -80.34
N GLN A 360 7.78 25.78 -80.22
CA GLN A 360 8.76 26.00 -81.28
C GLN A 360 8.39 25.24 -82.55
N ASP A 361 7.98 23.97 -82.44
CA ASP A 361 7.57 23.16 -83.59
C ASP A 361 6.32 23.74 -84.29
N VAL A 362 5.40 24.32 -83.51
CA VAL A 362 4.21 25.00 -84.04
C VAL A 362 4.56 26.29 -84.78
N LEU A 363 5.56 27.04 -84.30
CA LEU A 363 6.00 28.31 -84.90
C LEU A 363 6.86 28.11 -86.15
N GLU A 364 7.61 27.01 -86.24
CA GLU A 364 8.43 26.67 -87.40
C GLU A 364 7.64 26.04 -88.55
N ASN A 365 6.36 25.69 -88.32
CA ASN A 365 5.51 25.06 -89.32
C ASN A 365 4.94 26.09 -90.31
N GLU A 366 5.53 26.17 -91.51
CA GLU A 366 5.12 27.10 -92.58
C GLU A 366 3.68 26.86 -93.08
N ASP A 367 3.09 25.68 -92.83
CA ASP A 367 1.73 25.34 -93.23
C ASP A 367 0.66 25.86 -92.25
N MET A 368 1.05 26.32 -91.05
CA MET A 368 0.13 26.85 -90.04
C MET A 368 0.01 28.37 -90.11
N LYS A 369 -1.16 28.87 -90.51
CA LYS A 369 -1.46 30.31 -90.46
C LYS A 369 -1.74 30.76 -89.03
N LEU A 370 -0.84 31.55 -88.46
CA LEU A 370 -0.95 32.15 -87.14
C LEU A 370 -1.81 33.42 -87.21
N ASP A 371 -3.14 33.27 -87.22
CA ASP A 371 -4.05 34.41 -87.17
C ASP A 371 -4.08 35.03 -85.75
N ASP A 372 -4.33 36.34 -85.63
CA ASP A 372 -4.33 37.08 -84.36
C ASP A 372 -5.22 36.44 -83.27
N MET A 373 -6.31 35.79 -83.69
CA MET A 373 -7.22 35.07 -82.80
C MET A 373 -6.59 33.82 -82.17
N PHE A 374 -5.71 33.13 -82.90
CA PHE A 374 -4.96 31.97 -82.40
C PHE A 374 -3.87 32.41 -81.41
N ILE A 375 -3.14 33.49 -81.72
CA ILE A 375 -2.14 34.07 -80.82
C ILE A 375 -2.78 34.53 -79.50
N ALA A 376 -3.95 35.18 -79.57
CA ALA A 376 -4.70 35.59 -78.38
C ALA A 376 -5.14 34.40 -77.52
N SER A 377 -5.49 33.26 -78.13
CA SER A 377 -5.83 32.03 -77.38
C SER A 377 -4.63 31.43 -76.65
N LEU A 378 -3.45 31.38 -77.28
CA LEU A 378 -2.21 30.92 -76.64
C LEU A 378 -1.80 31.79 -75.44
N VAL A 379 -1.89 33.12 -75.59
CA VAL A 379 -1.58 34.05 -74.50
C VAL A 379 -2.58 33.88 -73.34
N LYS A 380 -3.86 33.69 -73.64
CA LYS A 380 -4.89 33.45 -72.62
C LYS A 380 -4.61 32.17 -71.84
N ASP A 381 -4.26 31.08 -72.53
CA ASP A 381 -3.99 29.78 -71.88
C ASP A 381 -2.69 29.81 -71.04
N LEU A 382 -1.71 30.65 -71.40
CA LEU A 382 -0.50 30.89 -70.60
C LEU A 382 -0.74 31.72 -69.33
N ILE A 383 -1.74 32.60 -69.33
CA ILE A 383 -2.07 33.44 -68.16
C ILE A 383 -3.00 32.68 -67.19
N GLN A 384 -3.77 31.71 -67.68
CA GLN A 384 -4.74 30.96 -66.90
C GLN A 384 -4.14 29.62 -66.43
N PHE A 385 -3.40 29.63 -65.32
CA PHE A 385 -2.83 28.46 -64.63
C PHE A 385 -3.51 28.14 -63.31
#